data_AF-A0A834PL97-F1
#
_entry.id   AF-A0A834PL97-F1
#
_cell.length_a   1.000
_cell.length_b   1.000
_cell.length_c   1.000
_cell.angle_alpha   90.00
_cell.angle_beta   90.00
_cell.angle_gamma   90.00
#
_symmetry.space_group_name_H-M   'P 1'
#
loop_
_entity.id
_entity.type
_entity.pdbx_description
1 polymer ?
#
loop_
_entity_poly.entity_id
_entity_poly.type
_entity_poly.pdbx_seq_one_letter_code
_entity_poly.pdbx_strand_id
1 'polypeptide(L)'
;MYPTGALIVNLRPNTFPPSRGLTVCIKPFSGSSGANIYLERTGELRLLVQDGSSHAGQVQCFSLEQGGLFVEATPQQDISRRTTGFQYELTSGRRRLGHTLSAPCRPCSDTEVLLAVCTSDFVVRGSIQDVTHVPERQESVIHLRVSRLYRQKSRVFQPAPEGHGHWQGRILTLLECGVRPGHGDFLFTGHMHFGEAQLGCAPRFSDFRRTYRDAEERGLNPCEIGME
;
A
#
# COMPACT_ATOMS: atom_id res chain seq x y z
N MET A 1 -28.80 19.96 15.06
CA MET A 1 -28.59 19.69 13.62
C MET A 1 -27.22 19.05 13.46
N TYR A 2 -27.16 17.78 13.09
CA TYR A 2 -25.93 17.15 12.58
C TYR A 2 -25.61 17.77 11.21
N PRO A 3 -24.34 17.76 10.75
CA PRO A 3 -23.96 18.51 9.56
C PRO A 3 -24.80 18.09 8.36
N THR A 4 -25.65 19.01 7.90
CA THR A 4 -26.29 18.98 6.58
C THR A 4 -25.37 19.76 5.64
N GLY A 5 -24.51 19.06 4.91
CA GLY A 5 -23.53 19.72 4.06
C GLY A 5 -22.74 18.74 3.21
N ALA A 6 -21.96 19.31 2.29
CA ALA A 6 -21.09 18.56 1.42
C ALA A 6 -19.72 19.23 1.33
N LEU A 7 -18.70 18.42 1.00
CA LEU A 7 -17.34 18.85 0.76
C LEU A 7 -16.93 18.49 -0.66
N ILE A 8 -16.25 19.42 -1.32
CA ILE A 8 -15.64 19.18 -2.63
C ILE A 8 -14.13 19.01 -2.44
N VAL A 9 -13.62 17.84 -2.80
CA VAL A 9 -12.19 17.52 -2.74
C VAL A 9 -11.64 17.53 -4.17
N ASN A 10 -10.85 18.55 -4.47
CA ASN A 10 -10.18 18.71 -5.77
C ASN A 10 -8.71 18.31 -5.65
N LEU A 11 -8.29 17.33 -6.46
CA LEU A 11 -6.91 16.87 -6.52
C LEU A 11 -6.18 17.59 -7.65
N ARG A 12 -5.12 18.33 -7.32
CA ARG A 12 -4.30 19.08 -8.30
C ARG A 12 -2.84 18.67 -8.18
N PRO A 13 -2.37 17.71 -9.00
CA PRO A 13 -1.00 17.23 -8.96
C PRO A 13 -0.04 18.33 -9.40
N ASN A 14 0.96 18.60 -8.57
CA ASN A 14 2.00 19.59 -8.84
C ASN A 14 3.25 18.91 -9.43
N THR A 15 3.10 18.28 -10.60
CA THR A 15 4.19 17.57 -11.29
C THR A 15 4.57 18.30 -12.58
N PHE A 16 5.87 18.52 -12.80
CA PHE A 16 6.39 19.06 -14.06
C PHE A 16 7.25 18.00 -14.77
N PRO A 17 6.97 17.62 -16.03
CA PRO A 17 5.83 18.05 -16.86
C PRO A 17 4.48 17.50 -16.34
N PRO A 18 3.34 18.12 -16.70
CA PRO A 18 2.03 17.63 -16.30
C PRO A 18 1.81 16.21 -16.82
N SER A 19 1.63 15.27 -15.91
CA SER A 19 1.37 13.87 -16.26
C SER A 19 -0.03 13.76 -16.86
N ARG A 20 -0.13 13.31 -18.11
CA ARG A 20 -1.41 13.02 -18.77
C ARG A 20 -1.92 11.64 -18.36
N GLY A 21 -3.24 11.46 -18.32
CA GLY A 21 -3.83 10.15 -17.99
C GLY A 21 -3.60 9.70 -16.55
N LEU A 22 -3.66 10.65 -15.60
CA LEU A 22 -3.62 10.32 -14.18
C LEU A 22 -4.93 9.66 -13.74
N THR A 23 -4.79 8.63 -12.93
CA THR A 23 -5.89 7.92 -12.29
C THR A 23 -5.84 8.16 -10.79
N VAL A 24 -6.97 8.55 -10.23
CA VAL A 24 -7.19 8.63 -8.78
C VAL A 24 -7.88 7.36 -8.34
N CYS A 25 -7.35 6.72 -7.31
CA CYS A 25 -8.00 5.61 -6.63
C CYS A 25 -8.30 6.02 -5.19
N ILE A 26 -9.50 5.74 -4.69
CA ILE A 26 -9.90 5.96 -3.31
C ILE A 26 -10.23 4.65 -2.62
N LYS A 27 -9.85 4.54 -1.33
CA LYS A 27 -10.18 3.41 -0.47
C LYS A 27 -10.85 3.92 0.81
N PRO A 28 -12.15 3.67 1.01
CA PRO A 28 -12.83 4.01 2.25
C PRO A 28 -12.23 3.27 3.44
N PHE A 29 -12.17 3.93 4.60
CA PHE A 29 -11.82 3.26 5.85
C PHE A 29 -12.90 2.25 6.24
N SER A 30 -12.51 1.18 6.93
CA SER A 30 -13.43 0.11 7.35
C SER A 30 -14.56 0.60 8.28
N GLY A 31 -14.35 1.67 9.03
CA GLY A 31 -15.36 2.32 9.89
C GLY A 31 -15.96 3.60 9.31
N SER A 32 -15.70 3.90 8.04
CA SER A 32 -16.21 5.09 7.38
C SER A 32 -17.73 5.04 7.29
N SER A 33 -18.43 6.07 7.78
CA SER A 33 -19.89 6.16 7.74
C SER A 33 -20.38 7.61 7.79
N GLY A 34 -21.67 7.80 7.47
CA GLY A 34 -22.36 9.08 7.56
C GLY A 34 -22.18 9.98 6.35
N ALA A 35 -21.63 9.48 5.24
CA ALA A 35 -21.56 10.23 3.99
C ALA A 35 -21.50 9.33 2.76
N ASN A 36 -22.13 9.78 1.67
CA ASN A 36 -21.93 9.26 0.33
C ASN A 36 -20.74 9.98 -0.33
N ILE A 37 -19.99 9.27 -1.17
CA ILE A 37 -18.90 9.83 -1.96
C ILE A 37 -19.27 9.68 -3.43
N TYR A 38 -19.28 10.80 -4.15
CA TYR A 38 -19.58 10.88 -5.57
C TYR A 38 -18.39 11.43 -6.35
N LEU A 39 -18.35 11.10 -7.62
CA LEU A 39 -17.58 11.82 -8.63
C LEU A 39 -18.46 12.94 -9.18
N GLU A 40 -18.00 14.19 -9.07
CA GLU A 40 -18.69 15.37 -9.57
C GLU A 40 -18.00 15.92 -10.81
N ARG A 41 -18.79 16.17 -11.85
CA ARG A 41 -18.38 16.91 -13.03
C ARG A 41 -19.51 17.78 -13.54
N THR A 42 -19.29 19.10 -13.58
CA THR A 42 -20.24 20.05 -14.17
C THR A 42 -21.66 19.94 -13.60
N GLY A 43 -21.78 19.60 -12.32
CA GLY A 43 -23.06 19.41 -11.62
C GLY A 43 -23.64 17.98 -11.71
N GLU A 44 -23.06 17.08 -12.50
CA GLU A 44 -23.46 15.67 -12.54
C GLU A 44 -22.74 14.89 -11.44
N LEU A 45 -23.49 14.11 -10.64
CA LEU A 45 -22.97 13.30 -9.54
C LEU A 45 -23.09 11.80 -9.86
N ARG A 46 -21.95 11.10 -9.89
CA ARG A 46 -21.90 9.63 -10.04
C ARG A 46 -21.42 9.00 -8.72
N LEU A 47 -22.27 8.18 -8.10
CA LEU A 47 -21.95 7.53 -6.82
C LEU A 47 -20.73 6.60 -6.96
N LEU A 48 -19.74 6.78 -6.08
CA LEU A 48 -18.56 5.93 -5.96
C LEU A 48 -18.64 5.04 -4.72
N VAL A 49 -19.07 5.61 -3.60
CA VAL A 49 -19.15 4.92 -2.30
C VAL A 49 -20.45 5.32 -1.62
N GLN A 50 -21.26 4.32 -1.28
CA GLN A 50 -22.54 4.49 -0.61
C GLN A 50 -22.39 4.32 0.91
N ASP A 51 -23.00 5.20 1.70
CA ASP A 51 -23.05 5.05 3.15
C ASP A 51 -23.80 3.78 3.56
N GLY A 52 -23.33 3.12 4.62
CA GLY A 52 -23.92 1.90 5.15
C GLY A 52 -23.77 0.66 4.27
N SER A 53 -23.17 0.78 3.08
CA SER A 53 -22.87 -0.38 2.23
C SER A 53 -21.67 -1.16 2.79
N SER A 54 -21.73 -2.49 2.74
CA SER A 54 -20.65 -3.37 3.23
C SER A 54 -19.41 -3.40 2.32
N HIS A 55 -19.24 -2.43 1.41
CA HIS A 55 -18.07 -2.30 0.52
C HIS A 55 -16.81 -1.78 1.24
N ALA A 56 -16.69 -2.04 2.54
CA ALA A 56 -15.58 -1.61 3.38
C ALA A 56 -14.23 -2.05 2.76
N GLY A 57 -13.44 -1.06 2.34
CA GLY A 57 -12.12 -1.30 1.77
C GLY A 57 -12.07 -1.60 0.26
N GLN A 58 -13.19 -1.54 -0.47
CA GLN A 58 -13.15 -1.64 -1.93
C GLN A 58 -12.53 -0.37 -2.53
N VAL A 59 -11.50 -0.56 -3.37
CA VAL A 59 -10.83 0.52 -4.07
C VAL A 59 -11.66 0.93 -5.28
N GLN A 60 -11.98 2.22 -5.40
CA GLN A 60 -12.66 2.80 -6.55
C GLN A 60 -11.71 3.74 -7.29
N CYS A 61 -11.52 3.51 -8.59
CA CYS A 61 -10.61 4.29 -9.41
C CYS A 61 -11.34 5.04 -10.53
N PHE A 62 -10.90 6.26 -10.80
CA PHE A 62 -11.42 7.11 -11.86
C PHE A 62 -10.29 7.98 -12.45
N SER A 63 -10.45 8.41 -13.69
CA SER A 63 -9.47 9.33 -14.30
C SER A 63 -9.62 10.70 -13.65
N LEU A 64 -8.49 11.37 -13.37
CA LEU A 64 -8.49 12.72 -12.81
C LEU A 64 -9.21 13.72 -13.73
N GLU A 65 -9.26 13.45 -15.04
CA GLU A 65 -9.97 14.27 -16.03
C GLU A 65 -11.50 14.13 -15.94
N GLN A 66 -11.99 13.12 -15.23
CA GLN A 66 -13.43 12.86 -15.09
C GLN A 66 -14.10 13.74 -14.02
N GLY A 67 -13.37 14.38 -13.11
CA GLY A 67 -14.00 15.26 -12.11
C GLY A 67 -13.32 15.27 -10.74
N GLY A 68 -13.96 15.99 -9.81
CA GLY A 68 -13.58 16.06 -8.40
C GLY A 68 -14.39 15.11 -7.53
N LEU A 69 -13.99 14.93 -6.27
CA LEU A 69 -14.78 14.15 -5.31
C LEU A 69 -15.78 15.07 -4.61
N PHE A 70 -17.02 14.63 -4.51
CA PHE A 70 -18.08 15.29 -3.76
C PHE A 70 -18.52 14.38 -2.62
N VAL A 71 -18.32 14.81 -1.38
CA VAL A 71 -18.61 14.04 -0.17
C VAL A 71 -19.81 14.68 0.50
N GLU A 72 -20.94 13.98 0.52
CA GLU A 72 -22.22 14.50 1.02
C GLU A 72 -22.62 13.77 2.30
N ALA A 73 -22.88 14.52 3.37
CA ALA A 73 -23.35 13.95 4.62
C ALA A 73 -24.75 13.34 4.44
N THR A 74 -24.92 12.09 4.86
CA THR A 74 -26.23 11.43 4.81
C THR A 74 -27.10 11.87 5.97
N PRO A 75 -28.41 12.08 5.75
CA PRO A 75 -29.33 12.44 6.83
C PRO A 75 -29.29 11.41 7.96
N GLN A 76 -29.09 11.89 9.18
CA GLN A 76 -29.00 11.05 10.37
C GLN A 76 -30.14 11.39 11.34
N GLN A 77 -30.83 10.36 11.85
CA GLN A 77 -31.95 10.51 12.78
C GLN A 77 -31.52 10.43 14.25
N ASP A 78 -30.37 9.84 14.52
CA ASP A 78 -29.82 9.64 15.85
C ASP A 78 -28.68 10.62 16.17
N ILE A 79 -28.28 10.68 17.45
CA ILE A 79 -27.21 11.57 17.93
C ILE A 79 -25.82 10.90 17.93
N SER A 80 -25.66 9.74 17.29
CA SER A 80 -24.34 9.10 17.24
C SER A 80 -23.41 9.90 16.34
N ARG A 81 -22.13 9.95 16.72
CA ARG A 81 -21.09 10.59 15.90
C ARG A 81 -20.67 9.62 14.80
N ARG A 82 -20.90 9.99 13.54
CA ARG A 82 -20.38 9.28 12.37
C ARG A 82 -19.22 10.06 11.75
N THR A 83 -18.24 9.33 11.22
CA THR A 83 -17.08 9.92 10.56
C THR A 83 -16.87 9.21 9.23
N THR A 84 -16.88 9.97 8.14
CA THR A 84 -16.48 9.48 6.83
C THR A 84 -14.99 9.74 6.62
N GLY A 85 -14.28 8.78 6.05
CA GLY A 85 -12.87 8.93 5.75
C GLY A 85 -12.42 7.90 4.73
N PHE A 86 -11.51 8.33 3.87
CA PHE A 86 -10.92 7.50 2.82
C PHE A 86 -9.48 7.93 2.58
N GLN A 87 -8.67 7.00 2.09
CA GLN A 87 -7.37 7.30 1.53
C GLN A 87 -7.49 7.48 0.02
N TYR A 88 -6.56 8.24 -0.56
CA TYR A 88 -6.46 8.40 -2.00
C TYR A 88 -5.03 8.15 -2.47
N GLU A 89 -4.89 7.63 -3.69
CA GLU A 89 -3.62 7.49 -4.39
C GLU A 89 -3.76 8.01 -5.82
N LEU A 90 -2.70 8.65 -6.32
CA LEU A 90 -2.59 9.04 -7.72
C LEU A 90 -1.61 8.11 -8.44
N THR A 91 -2.04 7.60 -9.58
CA THR A 91 -1.23 6.73 -10.44
C THR A 91 -1.16 7.31 -11.85
N SER A 92 0.01 7.21 -12.49
CA SER A 92 0.20 7.57 -13.90
C SER A 92 0.00 6.34 -14.78
N GLY A 93 -0.65 6.53 -15.94
CA GLY A 93 -1.21 5.53 -16.86
C GLY A 93 -0.24 4.54 -17.54
N ARG A 94 0.71 3.98 -16.80
CA ARG A 94 1.45 2.75 -17.16
C ARG A 94 1.35 1.62 -16.13
N ARG A 95 0.74 1.87 -14.95
CA ARG A 95 0.25 0.80 -14.07
C ARG A 95 -1.23 0.62 -14.38
N ARG A 96 -1.55 -0.44 -15.13
CA ARG A 96 -2.91 -0.79 -15.53
C ARG A 96 -3.86 -0.71 -14.33
N LEU A 97 -4.98 -0.01 -14.53
CA LEU A 97 -6.13 -0.07 -13.65
C LEU A 97 -6.68 -1.50 -13.60
N GLY A 98 -7.01 -1.94 -12.40
CA GLY A 98 -7.66 -3.22 -12.15
C GLY A 98 -6.67 -4.26 -11.62
N HIS A 99 -6.82 -4.57 -10.32
CA HIS A 99 -6.21 -5.71 -9.64
C HIS A 99 -4.70 -5.54 -9.36
N THR A 100 -4.38 -5.20 -8.10
CA THR A 100 -3.73 -6.10 -7.12
C THR A 100 -2.36 -6.60 -7.57
N LEU A 101 -1.29 -6.22 -6.88
CA LEU A 101 -0.11 -7.08 -6.69
C LEU A 101 0.39 -7.86 -7.93
N SER A 102 0.27 -7.35 -9.15
CA SER A 102 0.65 -8.09 -10.37
C SER A 102 2.17 -8.03 -10.58
N ALA A 103 2.94 -8.18 -9.49
CA ALA A 103 4.20 -8.87 -9.58
C ALA A 103 3.83 -10.35 -9.60
N PRO A 104 4.08 -11.10 -10.69
CA PRO A 104 3.88 -12.55 -10.67
C PRO A 104 4.57 -13.13 -9.43
N CYS A 105 3.98 -14.15 -8.82
CA CYS A 105 4.51 -14.89 -7.66
C CYS A 105 5.78 -15.68 -7.99
N ARG A 106 6.69 -15.08 -8.76
CA ARG A 106 7.99 -15.60 -9.13
C ARG A 106 9.05 -15.00 -8.21
N PRO A 107 10.11 -15.76 -7.90
CA PRO A 107 11.29 -15.20 -7.28
C PRO A 107 11.84 -14.05 -8.13
N CYS A 108 12.25 -12.96 -7.47
CA CYS A 108 12.96 -11.87 -8.13
C CYS A 108 14.33 -12.34 -8.61
N SER A 109 14.75 -11.87 -9.78
CA SER A 109 16.13 -11.99 -10.26
C SER A 109 17.09 -11.12 -9.45
N ASP A 110 18.39 -11.42 -9.53
CA ASP A 110 19.44 -10.64 -8.85
C ASP A 110 19.35 -9.14 -9.16
N THR A 111 19.17 -8.78 -10.43
CA THR A 111 19.02 -7.39 -10.87
C THR A 111 17.76 -6.73 -10.30
N GLU A 112 16.65 -7.47 -10.24
CA GLU A 112 15.39 -6.96 -9.66
C GLU A 112 15.53 -6.74 -8.17
N VAL A 113 16.20 -7.64 -7.45
CA VAL A 113 16.47 -7.48 -6.01
C VAL A 113 17.33 -6.22 -5.78
N LEU A 114 18.44 -6.07 -6.50
CA LEU A 114 19.33 -4.91 -6.37
C LEU A 114 18.59 -3.58 -6.61
N LEU A 115 17.78 -3.50 -7.67
CA LEU A 115 16.96 -2.32 -7.96
C LEU A 115 15.85 -2.10 -6.92
N ALA A 116 15.24 -3.18 -6.42
CA ALA A 116 14.16 -3.09 -5.44
C ALA A 116 14.66 -2.49 -4.12
N VAL A 117 15.87 -2.80 -3.68
CA VAL A 117 16.47 -2.20 -2.48
C VAL A 117 16.53 -0.67 -2.58
N CYS A 118 16.83 -0.13 -3.76
CA CYS A 118 16.98 1.32 -3.93
C CYS A 118 15.65 2.06 -4.09
N THR A 119 14.68 1.41 -4.72
CA THR A 119 13.45 2.07 -5.19
C THR A 119 12.22 1.82 -4.31
N SER A 120 12.28 0.79 -3.46
CA SER A 120 11.17 0.41 -2.58
C SER A 120 10.83 1.48 -1.54
N ASP A 121 9.58 1.47 -1.08
CA ASP A 121 9.12 2.34 0.01
C ASP A 121 9.58 1.82 1.37
N PHE A 122 9.77 0.50 1.48
CA PHE A 122 10.41 -0.12 2.63
C PHE A 122 11.43 -1.18 2.20
N VAL A 123 12.46 -1.33 3.03
CA VAL A 123 13.48 -2.39 2.92
C VAL A 123 13.84 -2.81 4.34
N VAL A 124 13.58 -4.06 4.68
CA VAL A 124 13.80 -4.60 6.03
C VAL A 124 14.44 -5.98 5.98
N ARG A 125 15.29 -6.29 6.95
CA ARG A 125 15.74 -7.66 7.25
C ARG A 125 14.93 -8.20 8.41
N GLY A 126 14.45 -9.42 8.30
CA GLY A 126 13.70 -10.07 9.36
C GLY A 126 13.34 -11.51 9.06
N SER A 127 12.52 -12.08 9.93
CA SER A 127 11.99 -13.44 9.80
C SER A 127 10.46 -13.44 9.85
N ILE A 128 9.86 -14.46 9.23
CA ILE A 128 8.41 -14.66 9.24
C ILE A 128 8.03 -15.27 10.58
N GLN A 129 7.22 -14.57 11.36
CA GLN A 129 6.65 -15.09 12.60
C GLN A 129 5.42 -15.94 12.33
N ASP A 130 4.52 -15.41 11.50
CA ASP A 130 3.25 -16.06 11.17
C ASP A 130 2.71 -15.61 9.81
N VAL A 131 1.83 -16.40 9.23
CA VAL A 131 1.13 -16.07 7.98
C VAL A 131 -0.36 -16.32 8.15
N THR A 132 -1.16 -15.28 7.95
CA THR A 132 -2.63 -15.36 7.98
C THR A 132 -3.19 -15.22 6.57
N HIS A 133 -3.94 -16.21 6.12
CA HIS A 133 -4.61 -16.16 4.81
C HIS A 133 -6.00 -15.53 4.95
N VAL A 134 -6.35 -14.64 4.01
CA VAL A 134 -7.65 -13.96 3.97
C VAL A 134 -8.30 -14.23 2.60
N PRO A 135 -8.96 -15.40 2.42
CA PRO A 135 -9.52 -15.83 1.14
C PRO A 135 -10.54 -14.86 0.55
N GLU A 136 -11.30 -14.16 1.40
CA GLU A 136 -12.31 -13.18 1.00
C GLU A 136 -11.70 -12.02 0.21
N ARG A 137 -10.41 -11.71 0.47
CA ARG A 137 -9.67 -10.64 -0.18
C ARG A 137 -8.65 -11.14 -1.21
N GLN A 138 -8.48 -12.45 -1.35
CA GLN A 138 -7.39 -13.06 -2.12
C GLN A 138 -6.00 -12.57 -1.67
N GLU A 139 -5.85 -12.35 -0.36
CA GLU A 139 -4.63 -11.81 0.25
C GLU A 139 -4.04 -12.77 1.28
N SER A 140 -2.73 -12.67 1.51
CA SER A 140 -2.02 -13.28 2.63
C SER A 140 -1.25 -12.21 3.39
N VAL A 141 -1.44 -12.18 4.72
CA VAL A 141 -0.77 -11.26 5.63
C VAL A 141 0.41 -11.99 6.27
N ILE A 142 1.61 -11.45 6.09
CA ILE A 142 2.85 -11.98 6.65
C ILE A 142 3.24 -11.12 7.84
N HIS A 143 3.28 -11.71 9.02
CA HIS A 143 3.71 -11.07 10.26
C HIS A 143 5.23 -11.23 10.40
N LEU A 144 5.93 -10.10 10.53
CA LEU A 144 7.39 -10.06 10.51
C LEU A 144 7.97 -9.66 11.86
N ARG A 145 9.00 -10.39 12.27
CA ARG A 145 10.00 -9.91 13.24
C ARG A 145 11.13 -9.27 12.47
N VAL A 146 11.22 -7.94 12.53
CA VAL A 146 12.22 -7.17 11.81
C VAL A 146 13.42 -6.93 12.72
N SER A 147 14.57 -7.48 12.33
CA SER A 147 15.85 -7.30 13.02
C SER A 147 16.57 -6.03 12.58
N ARG A 148 16.35 -5.58 11.33
CA ARG A 148 16.92 -4.33 10.83
C ARG A 148 16.02 -3.64 9.83
N LEU A 149 15.89 -2.32 9.98
CA LEU A 149 15.16 -1.45 9.07
C LEU A 149 16.18 -0.60 8.28
N TYR A 150 16.29 -0.83 6.98
CA TYR A 150 17.17 -0.06 6.10
C TYR A 150 16.46 1.18 5.55
N ARG A 151 15.17 1.03 5.23
CA ARG A 151 14.33 2.09 4.66
C ARG A 151 12.88 1.88 5.04
N GLN A 152 12.18 2.97 5.34
CA GLN A 152 10.73 2.97 5.52
C GLN A 152 10.17 4.40 5.32
N LYS A 153 9.35 4.60 4.28
CA LYS A 153 8.70 5.90 4.02
C LYS A 153 7.49 6.17 4.93
N SER A 154 6.77 5.13 5.35
CA SER A 154 5.57 5.21 6.19
C SER A 154 5.71 4.31 7.41
N ARG A 155 5.25 4.72 8.60
CA ARG A 155 5.50 4.00 9.87
C ARG A 155 4.69 2.70 10.04
N VAL A 156 4.91 1.71 9.16
CA VAL A 156 4.23 0.39 9.19
C VAL A 156 4.94 -0.65 10.05
N PHE A 157 6.25 -0.54 10.20
CA PHE A 157 7.06 -1.27 11.17
C PHE A 157 7.25 -0.38 12.39
N GLN A 158 6.90 -0.91 13.56
CA GLN A 158 6.95 -0.23 14.85
C GLN A 158 7.87 -0.97 15.82
N PRO A 159 8.51 -0.29 16.78
CA PRO A 159 9.33 -0.96 17.79
C PRO A 159 8.46 -1.90 18.62
N ALA A 160 8.97 -3.09 18.93
CA ALA A 160 8.27 -4.00 19.83
C ALA A 160 8.16 -3.37 21.24
N PRO A 161 7.02 -3.53 21.95
CA PRO A 161 6.84 -2.99 23.30
C PRO A 161 7.87 -3.54 24.30
N GLU A 162 8.28 -4.79 24.10
CA GLU A 162 9.21 -5.51 24.97
C GLU A 162 10.65 -5.42 24.43
N GLY A 163 11.29 -4.28 24.66
CA GLY A 163 12.71 -4.11 25.06
C GLY A 163 13.87 -4.61 24.20
N HIS A 164 13.69 -5.38 23.13
CA HIS A 164 14.81 -6.08 22.47
C HIS A 164 15.25 -5.50 21.13
N GLY A 165 15.17 -4.18 20.94
CA GLY A 165 15.72 -3.49 19.75
C GLY A 165 15.23 -3.99 18.39
N HIS A 166 14.13 -4.75 18.36
CA HIS A 166 13.54 -5.31 17.15
C HIS A 166 12.21 -4.64 16.85
N TRP A 167 11.85 -4.66 15.58
CA TRP A 167 10.63 -4.05 15.07
C TRP A 167 9.63 -5.15 14.72
N GLN A 168 8.36 -4.80 14.74
CA GLN A 168 7.26 -5.66 14.34
C GLN A 168 6.44 -4.93 13.28
N GLY A 169 5.89 -5.70 12.36
CA GLY A 169 4.96 -5.17 11.38
C GLY A 169 4.42 -6.29 10.50
N ARG A 170 3.56 -5.90 9.57
CA ARG A 170 2.92 -6.83 8.65
C ARG A 170 3.07 -6.34 7.22
N ILE A 171 3.18 -7.28 6.30
CA ILE A 171 3.18 -7.03 4.86
C ILE A 171 2.15 -7.94 4.19
N LEU A 172 1.58 -7.50 3.08
CA LEU A 172 0.58 -8.22 2.30
C LEU A 172 1.16 -8.76 1.00
N THR A 173 0.64 -9.89 0.56
CA THR A 173 0.91 -10.47 -0.76
C THR A 173 -0.34 -11.21 -1.27
N LEU A 174 -0.33 -11.68 -2.52
CA LEU A 174 -1.44 -12.43 -3.08
C LEU A 174 -1.55 -13.80 -2.44
N LEU A 175 -2.78 -14.26 -2.26
CA LEU A 175 -3.05 -15.62 -1.78
C LEU A 175 -2.48 -16.70 -2.71
N GLU A 176 -2.54 -16.47 -4.03
CA GLU A 176 -1.98 -17.38 -5.04
C GLU A 176 -0.46 -17.55 -4.94
N CYS A 177 0.27 -16.65 -4.26
CA CYS A 177 1.70 -16.81 -4.03
C CYS A 177 2.02 -17.92 -3.02
N GLY A 178 1.02 -18.43 -2.28
CA GLY A 178 1.16 -19.62 -1.45
C GLY A 178 2.24 -19.50 -0.37
N VAL A 179 2.45 -18.29 0.17
CA VAL A 179 3.47 -18.04 1.18
C VAL A 179 3.20 -18.85 2.43
N ARG A 180 4.27 -19.42 3.01
CA ARG A 180 4.22 -20.23 4.22
C ARG A 180 5.20 -19.69 5.26
N PRO A 181 4.95 -19.92 6.56
CA PRO A 181 5.96 -19.72 7.59
C PRO A 181 7.24 -20.48 7.22
N GLY A 182 8.38 -19.81 7.34
CA GLY A 182 9.67 -20.36 6.95
C GLY A 182 10.78 -19.88 7.88
N HIS A 183 11.75 -20.77 8.13
CA HIS A 183 12.91 -20.44 8.95
C HIS A 183 13.96 -19.64 8.16
N GLY A 184 14.66 -18.79 8.90
CA GLY A 184 15.78 -17.98 8.42
C GLY A 184 15.43 -16.51 8.27
N ASP A 185 16.46 -15.73 7.93
CA ASP A 185 16.36 -14.31 7.67
C ASP A 185 16.15 -14.06 6.18
N PHE A 186 15.25 -13.14 5.88
CA PHE A 186 14.92 -12.67 4.54
C PHE A 186 15.12 -11.16 4.47
N LEU A 187 15.42 -10.68 3.26
CA LEU A 187 15.31 -9.27 2.94
C LEU A 187 13.92 -9.04 2.33
N PHE A 188 13.07 -8.24 2.97
CA PHE A 188 11.78 -7.86 2.43
C PHE A 188 11.85 -6.46 1.84
N THR A 189 11.49 -6.34 0.58
CA THR A 189 11.32 -5.08 -0.13
C THR A 189 9.86 -4.94 -0.56
N GLY A 190 9.40 -3.71 -0.76
CA GLY A 190 8.04 -3.50 -1.22
C GLY A 190 7.59 -2.06 -1.27
N HIS A 191 6.32 -1.88 -1.58
CA HIS A 191 5.70 -0.58 -1.81
C HIS A 191 4.54 -0.38 -0.85
N MET A 192 4.22 0.88 -0.59
CA MET A 192 3.02 1.26 0.15
C MET A 192 1.85 1.33 -0.82
N HIS A 193 0.72 0.75 -0.42
CA HIS A 193 -0.55 0.87 -1.13
C HIS A 193 -1.67 1.09 -0.11
N PHE A 194 -2.32 2.24 -0.16
CA PHE A 194 -3.34 2.69 0.79
C PHE A 194 -2.91 2.51 2.26
N GLY A 195 -1.68 2.93 2.56
CA GLY A 195 -1.10 2.82 3.91
C GLY A 195 -0.78 1.39 4.35
N GLU A 196 -0.95 0.40 3.49
CA GLU A 196 -0.61 -0.99 3.72
C GLU A 196 0.68 -1.36 2.97
N ALA A 197 1.54 -2.15 3.60
CA ALA A 197 2.81 -2.56 3.01
C ALA A 197 2.60 -3.78 2.11
N GLN A 198 2.87 -3.65 0.82
CA GLN A 198 2.73 -4.70 -0.19
C GLN A 198 4.11 -5.29 -0.51
N LEU A 199 4.21 -6.61 -0.48
CA LEU A 199 5.44 -7.34 -0.77
C LEU A 199 5.88 -7.15 -2.23
N GLY A 200 7.15 -6.83 -2.43
CA GLY A 200 7.85 -6.82 -3.72
C GLY A 200 8.74 -8.04 -3.88
N CYS A 201 9.94 -8.01 -3.29
CA CYS A 201 10.89 -9.13 -3.28
C CYS A 201 11.15 -9.63 -1.85
N ALA A 202 11.36 -10.93 -1.71
CA ALA A 202 11.69 -11.59 -0.45
C ALA A 202 12.81 -12.65 -0.57
N PRO A 203 14.01 -12.32 -1.10
CA PRO A 203 15.11 -13.28 -1.12
C PRO A 203 15.58 -13.62 0.30
N ARG A 204 16.23 -14.78 0.46
CA ARG A 204 16.99 -15.04 1.69
C ARG A 204 18.09 -14.01 1.84
N PHE A 205 18.32 -13.54 3.06
CA PHE A 205 19.31 -12.50 3.32
C PHE A 205 20.75 -12.97 2.96
N SER A 206 21.03 -14.27 3.09
CA SER A 206 22.31 -14.88 2.66
C SER A 206 22.57 -14.70 1.17
N ASP A 207 21.54 -14.86 0.36
CA ASP A 207 21.63 -14.86 -1.11
C ASP A 207 21.76 -13.42 -1.58
N PHE A 208 20.91 -12.54 -1.05
CA PHE A 208 21.04 -11.10 -1.26
C PHE A 208 22.43 -10.57 -0.91
N ARG A 209 23.00 -10.97 0.23
CA ARG A 209 24.32 -10.52 0.64
C ARG A 209 25.42 -10.94 -0.33
N ARG A 210 25.29 -12.12 -0.94
CA ARG A 210 26.22 -12.58 -1.98
C ARG A 210 26.06 -11.74 -3.25
N THR A 211 24.82 -11.58 -3.72
CA THR A 211 24.51 -10.79 -4.93
C THR A 211 24.94 -9.32 -4.79
N TYR A 212 24.71 -8.70 -3.62
CA TYR A 212 25.09 -7.32 -3.37
C TYR A 212 26.61 -7.13 -3.38
N ARG A 213 27.37 -8.03 -2.74
CA ARG A 213 28.84 -7.98 -2.74
C ARG A 213 29.43 -8.16 -4.14
N ASP A 214 28.92 -9.10 -4.94
CA ASP A 214 29.36 -9.25 -6.34
C ASP A 214 29.11 -7.95 -7.14
N ALA A 215 27.94 -7.33 -6.95
CA ALA A 215 27.62 -6.07 -7.61
C ALA A 215 28.50 -4.91 -7.14
N GLU A 216 28.82 -4.83 -5.84
CA GLU A 216 29.71 -3.84 -5.25
C GLU A 216 31.15 -3.98 -5.77
N GLU A 217 31.71 -5.20 -5.78
CA GLU A 217 33.05 -5.48 -6.32
C GLU A 217 33.18 -5.13 -7.80
N ARG A 218 32.07 -5.22 -8.56
CA ARG A 218 32.01 -4.90 -9.99
C ARG A 218 31.59 -3.46 -10.28
N GLY A 219 31.26 -2.66 -9.26
CA GLY A 219 30.74 -1.29 -9.42
C GLY A 219 29.39 -1.22 -10.16
N LEU A 220 28.57 -2.26 -10.04
CA LEU A 220 27.25 -2.39 -10.66
C LEU A 220 26.09 -2.25 -9.65
N ASN A 221 26.38 -1.89 -8.40
CA ASN A 221 25.36 -1.66 -7.39
C ASN A 221 24.57 -0.36 -7.70
N PRO A 222 23.23 -0.43 -7.79
CA PRO A 222 22.41 0.74 -8.15
C PRO A 222 22.32 1.79 -7.02
N CYS A 223 22.62 1.42 -5.78
CA CYS A 223 22.73 2.30 -4.63
C CYS A 223 23.54 1.64 -3.51
N GLU A 224 23.97 2.45 -2.54
CA GLU A 224 24.65 2.00 -1.33
C GLU A 224 23.67 1.67 -0.20
N ILE A 225 23.85 0.51 0.45
CA ILE A 225 23.16 0.16 1.68
C ILE A 225 24.14 -0.30 2.77
N GLY A 226 23.90 0.10 4.01
CA GLY A 226 24.70 -0.37 5.15
C GLY A 226 24.41 -1.84 5.41
N MET A 227 25.36 -2.74 5.15
CA MET A 227 25.18 -4.21 5.21
C MET A 227 25.46 -4.83 6.60
N GLU A 228 25.84 -4.01 7.60
CA GLU A 228 26.34 -4.43 8.94
C GLU A 228 25.30 -4.94 9.94
#